data_AF-A0A5C8GBP4-F1
#
_entry.id   AF-A0A5C8GBP4-F1
#
_cell.length_a   1.000
_cell.length_b   1.000
_cell.length_c   1.000
_cell.angle_alpha   90.00
_cell.angle_beta   90.00
_cell.angle_gamma   90.00
#
_symmetry.space_group_name_H-M   'P 1'
#
loop_
_entity.id
_entity.type
_entity.pdbx_description
1 polymer ?
#
loop_
_entity_poly.entity_id
_entity_poly.type
_entity_poly.pdbx_seq_one_letter_code
_entity_poly.pdbx_strand_id
1 'polypeptide(L)'
;MKIFQSSIIRAIIAIIIGFLLIRYREETMRWMTITIGGLFLISGLFSCIFYYIEKNKYDKAASQNVSEKNVSLRKPIFPIVGVGSAVLGIILAMMPGDFIKWVVYILAAILILASINQFMNLARAKMYAHVPILYWCFPIITLGIGILVIAKPIEAATFPLKIIGWCLIFYGVVELLNVIKIYQMKQAYDKIEENKIVTGRKIDAEEKIEEAEIVEDND
;
A
#
# COMPACT_ATOMS: atom_id res chain seq x y z
N MET A 1 -0.45 24.24 14.68
CA MET A 1 -1.06 23.12 15.45
C MET A 1 -1.67 22.02 14.55
N LYS A 2 -2.38 22.35 13.46
CA LYS A 2 -3.03 21.36 12.56
C LYS A 2 -2.08 20.30 11.95
N ILE A 3 -0.84 20.69 11.61
CA ILE A 3 0.14 19.79 10.98
C ILE A 3 0.66 18.74 11.99
N PHE A 4 0.88 19.15 13.24
CA PHE A 4 1.29 18.26 14.35
C PHE A 4 0.19 17.26 14.72
N GLN A 5 -1.06 17.72 14.82
CA GLN A 5 -2.19 16.82 15.07
C GLN A 5 -2.41 15.83 13.92
N SER A 6 -2.27 16.27 12.68
CA SER A 6 -2.39 15.40 11.50
C SER A 6 -1.32 14.29 11.47
N SER A 7 -0.07 14.61 11.82
CA SER A 7 1.01 13.62 11.90
C SER A 7 0.79 12.60 13.01
N ILE A 8 0.38 13.03 14.22
CA ILE A 8 0.07 12.11 15.33
C ILE A 8 -1.10 11.17 14.98
N ILE A 9 -2.17 11.71 14.40
CA ILE A 9 -3.34 10.91 14.00
C ILE A 9 -2.91 9.85 12.97
N ARG A 10 -2.13 10.24 11.96
CA ARG A 10 -1.60 9.32 10.96
C ARG A 10 -0.72 8.23 11.58
N ALA A 11 0.14 8.58 12.53
CA ALA A 11 1.00 7.64 13.25
C ALA A 11 0.16 6.60 14.01
N ILE A 12 -0.84 7.04 14.78
CA ILE A 12 -1.75 6.16 15.52
C ILE A 12 -2.52 5.25 14.56
N ILE A 13 -3.07 5.81 13.48
CA ILE A 13 -3.77 5.03 12.45
C ILE A 13 -2.84 3.96 11.85
N ALA A 14 -1.60 4.31 11.51
CA ALA A 14 -0.64 3.36 10.97
C ALA A 14 -0.33 2.21 11.95
N ILE A 15 -0.17 2.51 13.24
CA ILE A 15 0.03 1.47 14.28
C ILE A 15 -1.19 0.55 14.36
N ILE A 16 -2.40 1.11 14.40
CA ILE A 16 -3.65 0.34 14.48
C ILE A 16 -3.80 -0.55 13.25
N ILE A 17 -3.68 0.02 12.04
CA ILE A 17 -3.78 -0.74 10.79
C ILE A 17 -2.69 -1.82 10.74
N GLY A 18 -1.46 -1.49 11.12
CA GLY A 18 -0.35 -2.44 11.15
C GLY A 18 -0.62 -3.62 12.08
N PHE A 19 -1.14 -3.35 13.28
CA PHE A 19 -1.54 -4.39 14.23
C PHE A 19 -2.69 -5.25 13.69
N LEU A 20 -3.72 -4.63 13.11
CA LEU A 20 -4.84 -5.34 12.47
C LEU A 20 -4.35 -6.25 11.34
N LEU A 21 -3.43 -5.77 10.49
CA LEU A 21 -2.84 -6.56 9.41
C LEU A 21 -2.11 -7.79 9.95
N ILE A 22 -1.32 -7.66 11.02
CA ILE A 22 -0.62 -8.82 11.59
C ILE A 22 -1.62 -9.82 12.18
N ARG A 23 -2.61 -9.33 12.92
CA ARG A 23 -3.55 -10.19 13.67
C ARG A 23 -4.60 -10.86 12.79
N TYR A 24 -5.07 -10.17 11.76
CA TYR A 24 -6.18 -10.56 10.89
C TYR A 24 -5.77 -10.73 9.42
N ARG A 25 -4.48 -10.96 9.12
CA ARG A 25 -3.96 -11.14 7.75
C ARG A 25 -4.75 -12.10 6.87
N GLU A 26 -5.15 -13.25 7.40
CA GLU A 26 -5.92 -14.26 6.65
C GLU A 26 -7.31 -13.72 6.29
N GLU A 27 -7.96 -13.06 7.24
CA GLU A 27 -9.25 -12.41 7.05
C GLU A 27 -9.14 -11.25 6.05
N THR A 28 -8.16 -10.37 6.20
CA THR A 28 -7.91 -9.26 5.28
C THR A 28 -7.72 -9.75 3.85
N MET A 29 -6.90 -10.79 3.65
CA MET A 29 -6.72 -11.39 2.34
C MET A 29 -8.02 -11.97 1.79
N ARG A 30 -8.76 -12.72 2.59
CA ARG A 30 -10.04 -13.32 2.18
C ARG A 30 -11.04 -12.27 1.73
N TRP A 31 -11.26 -11.22 2.53
CA TRP A 31 -12.18 -10.13 2.21
C TRP A 31 -11.73 -9.31 1.00
N MET A 32 -10.41 -9.13 0.83
CA MET A 32 -9.86 -8.53 -0.39
C MET A 32 -10.22 -9.38 -1.62
N THR A 33 -10.01 -10.69 -1.57
CA THR A 33 -10.35 -11.60 -2.66
C THR A 33 -11.85 -11.61 -2.96
N ILE A 34 -12.71 -11.65 -1.94
CA ILE A 34 -14.17 -11.57 -2.12
C ILE A 34 -14.56 -10.24 -2.77
N THR A 35 -13.98 -9.13 -2.34
CA THR A 35 -14.26 -7.79 -2.89
C THR A 35 -13.87 -7.71 -4.37
N ILE A 36 -12.67 -8.21 -4.71
CA ILE A 36 -12.23 -8.33 -6.10
C ILE A 36 -13.18 -9.24 -6.89
N GLY A 37 -13.60 -10.36 -6.32
CA GLY A 37 -14.58 -11.27 -6.92
C GLY A 37 -15.91 -10.57 -7.22
N GLY A 38 -16.44 -9.80 -6.28
CA GLY A 38 -17.65 -8.99 -6.47
C GLY A 38 -17.50 -7.97 -7.60
N LEU A 39 -16.37 -7.28 -7.68
CA LEU A 39 -16.06 -6.33 -8.77
C LEU A 39 -16.02 -7.03 -10.14
N PHE A 40 -15.37 -8.19 -10.23
CA PHE A 40 -15.33 -9.02 -11.44
C PHE A 40 -16.72 -9.52 -11.84
N LEU A 41 -17.51 -9.96 -10.87
CA LEU A 41 -18.87 -10.45 -11.09
C LEU A 41 -19.76 -9.34 -11.66
N ILE A 42 -19.73 -8.14 -11.07
CA ILE A 42 -20.47 -6.97 -11.54
C ILE A 42 -20.03 -6.62 -12.98
N SER A 43 -18.72 -6.56 -13.24
CA SER A 43 -18.17 -6.29 -14.57
C SER A 43 -18.61 -7.32 -15.63
N GLY A 44 -18.54 -8.61 -15.29
CA GLY A 44 -18.94 -9.70 -16.17
C GLY A 44 -20.44 -9.71 -16.46
N LEU A 45 -21.26 -9.41 -15.45
CA LEU A 45 -22.71 -9.32 -15.60
C LEU A 45 -23.11 -8.16 -16.51
N PHE A 46 -22.49 -6.99 -16.35
CA PHE A 46 -22.71 -5.85 -17.26
C PHE A 46 -22.39 -6.24 -18.71
N SER A 47 -21.25 -6.89 -18.95
CA SER A 47 -20.87 -7.34 -20.30
C SER A 47 -21.91 -8.28 -20.93
N CYS A 48 -22.45 -9.23 -20.15
CA CYS A 48 -23.49 -10.14 -20.62
C CYS A 48 -24.83 -9.43 -20.89
N ILE A 49 -25.21 -8.48 -20.04
CA ILE A 49 -26.44 -7.68 -20.21
C ILE A 49 -26.36 -6.84 -21.49
N PHE A 50 -25.24 -6.14 -21.72
CA PHE A 50 -25.05 -5.35 -22.95
C PHE A 50 -25.12 -6.22 -24.20
N TYR A 51 -24.50 -7.41 -24.18
CA TYR A 51 -24.60 -8.36 -25.28
C TYR A 51 -26.05 -8.79 -25.56
N TYR A 52 -26.83 -9.10 -24.52
CA TYR A 52 -28.22 -9.53 -24.69
C TYR A 52 -29.10 -8.40 -25.26
N ILE A 53 -28.89 -7.17 -24.79
CA ILE A 53 -29.59 -5.98 -25.32
C ILE A 53 -29.27 -5.79 -26.80
N GLU A 54 -28.00 -5.87 -27.19
CA GLU A 54 -27.58 -5.68 -28.58
C GLU A 54 -27.99 -6.83 -29.48
N LYS A 55 -27.98 -8.06 -28.97
CA LYS A 55 -28.54 -9.22 -29.66
C LYS A 55 -30.04 -9.05 -29.93
N ASN A 56 -30.82 -8.65 -28.92
CA ASN A 56 -32.25 -8.39 -29.11
C ASN A 56 -32.52 -7.25 -30.11
N LYS A 57 -31.66 -6.23 -30.17
CA LYS A 57 -31.76 -5.15 -31.18
C LYS A 57 -31.43 -5.66 -32.58
N TYR A 58 -30.38 -6.48 -32.71
CA TYR A 58 -29.99 -7.11 -33.96
C TYR A 58 -31.09 -8.05 -34.47
N ASP A 59 -31.63 -8.92 -33.63
CA ASP A 59 -32.67 -9.89 -33.99
C ASP A 59 -33.96 -9.18 -34.43
N LYS A 60 -34.35 -8.09 -33.75
CA LYS A 60 -35.50 -7.24 -34.17
C LYS A 60 -35.25 -6.56 -35.52
N ALA A 61 -34.08 -5.98 -35.72
CA ALA A 61 -33.70 -5.32 -36.97
C ALA A 61 -33.49 -6.29 -38.15
N ALA A 62 -33.13 -7.55 -37.88
CA ALA A 62 -33.01 -8.59 -38.90
C ALA A 62 -34.38 -9.18 -39.31
N SER A 63 -35.36 -9.19 -38.40
CA SER A 63 -36.73 -9.68 -38.67
C SER A 63 -37.61 -8.68 -39.41
N GLN A 64 -37.36 -7.38 -39.25
CA GLN A 64 -37.93 -6.34 -40.10
C GLN A 64 -37.03 -6.24 -41.34
N ASN A 65 -37.49 -6.66 -42.52
CA ASN A 65 -36.75 -6.53 -43.78
C ASN A 65 -36.47 -5.05 -44.13
N VAL A 66 -35.56 -4.39 -43.41
CA VAL A 66 -35.11 -3.02 -43.71
C VAL A 66 -34.04 -3.14 -44.80
N SER A 67 -34.51 -3.36 -46.03
CA SER A 67 -33.80 -2.89 -47.20
C SER A 67 -33.62 -1.37 -47.07
N GLU A 68 -32.43 -0.89 -47.41
CA GLU A 68 -32.13 0.54 -47.63
C GLU A 68 -32.03 1.46 -46.40
N LYS A 69 -31.07 1.20 -45.52
CA LYS A 69 -30.09 2.25 -45.17
C LYS A 69 -28.82 1.60 -44.65
N ASN A 70 -27.68 2.06 -45.15
CA ASN A 70 -26.31 1.62 -44.84
C ASN A 70 -25.95 1.69 -43.34
N VAL A 71 -26.59 0.88 -42.49
CA VAL A 71 -26.10 0.56 -41.16
C VAL A 71 -25.68 -0.89 -41.27
N SER A 72 -24.37 -1.10 -41.39
CA SER A 72 -23.76 -2.42 -41.30
C SER A 72 -24.28 -3.09 -40.02
N LEU A 73 -25.26 -3.98 -40.18
CA LEU A 73 -25.86 -4.73 -39.08
C LEU A 73 -24.79 -5.72 -38.60
N ARG A 74 -23.90 -5.23 -37.75
CA ARG A 74 -22.79 -6.01 -37.22
C ARG A 74 -23.35 -6.92 -36.15
N LYS A 75 -23.29 -8.23 -36.38
CA LYS A 75 -23.66 -9.23 -35.38
C LYS A 75 -22.87 -8.96 -34.09
N PRO A 76 -23.53 -8.86 -32.92
CA PRO A 76 -22.83 -8.66 -31.67
C PRO A 76 -21.91 -9.86 -31.40
N ILE A 77 -20.67 -9.57 -31.03
CA ILE A 77 -19.66 -10.59 -30.69
C ILE A 77 -20.00 -11.14 -29.31
N PHE A 78 -19.98 -12.47 -29.17
CA PHE A 78 -20.24 -13.13 -27.89
C PHE A 78 -19.25 -12.65 -26.82
N PRO A 79 -19.71 -12.27 -25.61
CA PRO A 79 -18.87 -11.66 -24.59
C PRO A 79 -18.07 -12.74 -23.84
N ILE A 80 -17.13 -13.42 -24.52
CA ILE A 80 -16.31 -14.49 -23.94
C ILE A 80 -15.57 -14.00 -22.69
N VAL A 81 -15.06 -12.77 -22.73
CA VAL A 81 -14.36 -12.12 -21.62
C VAL A 81 -15.33 -11.77 -20.49
N GLY A 82 -16.55 -11.34 -20.82
CA GLY A 82 -17.61 -11.05 -19.85
C GLY A 82 -18.05 -12.30 -19.08
N VAL A 83 -18.22 -13.41 -19.79
CA VAL A 83 -18.54 -14.72 -19.20
C VAL A 83 -17.39 -15.20 -18.31
N GLY A 84 -16.14 -15.14 -18.80
CA GLY A 84 -14.98 -15.50 -17.99
C GLY A 84 -14.83 -14.65 -16.72
N SER A 85 -15.07 -13.35 -16.84
CA SER A 85 -15.08 -12.41 -15.71
C SER A 85 -16.17 -12.74 -14.68
N ALA A 86 -17.39 -13.06 -15.13
CA ALA A 86 -18.47 -13.46 -14.25
C ALA A 86 -18.16 -14.77 -13.51
N VAL A 87 -17.67 -15.79 -14.22
CA VAL A 87 -17.28 -17.08 -13.63
C VAL A 87 -16.14 -16.89 -12.62
N LEU A 88 -15.11 -16.14 -12.97
CA LEU A 88 -14.01 -15.82 -12.07
C LEU A 88 -14.52 -15.08 -10.82
N GLY A 89 -15.40 -14.09 -11.01
CA GLY A 89 -16.02 -13.35 -9.90
C GLY A 89 -16.78 -14.25 -8.93
N ILE A 90 -17.54 -15.22 -9.44
CA ILE A 90 -18.25 -16.22 -8.63
C ILE A 90 -17.26 -17.08 -7.83
N ILE A 91 -16.20 -17.59 -8.48
CA ILE A 91 -15.18 -18.42 -7.82
C ILE A 91 -14.50 -17.63 -6.68
N LEU A 92 -14.09 -16.38 -6.94
CA LEU A 92 -13.44 -15.53 -5.94
C LEU A 92 -14.37 -15.17 -4.77
N ALA A 93 -15.66 -14.97 -5.03
CA ALA A 93 -16.63 -14.61 -4.00
C ALA A 93 -17.07 -15.80 -3.14
N MET A 94 -17.30 -16.97 -3.75
CA MET A 94 -17.82 -18.15 -3.05
C MET A 94 -16.71 -19.01 -2.43
N MET A 95 -15.57 -19.15 -3.11
CA MET A 95 -14.46 -20.02 -2.69
C MET A 95 -13.12 -19.26 -2.68
N PRO A 96 -13.02 -18.11 -1.97
CA PRO A 96 -11.80 -17.30 -1.94
C PRO A 96 -10.59 -18.08 -1.44
N GLY A 97 -10.77 -18.91 -0.41
CA GLY A 97 -9.68 -19.68 0.21
C GLY A 97 -9.05 -20.67 -0.76
N ASP A 98 -9.85 -21.42 -1.53
CA ASP A 98 -9.31 -22.39 -2.48
C ASP A 98 -8.71 -21.72 -3.70
N PHE A 99 -9.30 -20.61 -4.17
CA PHE A 99 -8.69 -19.79 -5.21
C PHE A 99 -7.28 -19.32 -4.81
N ILE A 100 -7.14 -18.77 -3.59
CA ILE A 100 -5.83 -18.35 -3.05
C ILE A 100 -4.85 -19.51 -3.03
N LYS A 101 -5.25 -20.70 -2.53
CA LYS A 101 -4.36 -21.89 -2.50
C LYS A 101 -3.88 -22.26 -3.89
N TRP A 102 -4.78 -22.31 -4.87
CA TRP A 102 -4.40 -22.65 -6.24
C TRP A 102 -3.42 -21.66 -6.86
N VAL A 103 -3.65 -20.36 -6.66
CA VAL A 103 -2.71 -19.31 -7.10
C VAL A 103 -1.35 -19.51 -6.44
N VAL A 104 -1.31 -19.78 -5.14
CA VAL A 104 -0.07 -20.00 -4.39
C VAL A 104 0.67 -21.26 -4.86
N TYR A 105 -0.04 -22.35 -5.17
CA TYR A 105 0.57 -23.54 -5.75
C TYR A 105 1.15 -23.29 -7.13
N ILE A 106 0.48 -22.51 -7.98
CA ILE A 106 1.02 -22.10 -9.28
C ILE A 106 2.31 -21.28 -9.08
N LEU A 107 2.30 -20.31 -8.15
CA LEU A 107 3.49 -19.52 -7.82
C LEU A 107 4.63 -20.40 -7.29
N ALA A 108 4.33 -21.38 -6.43
CA ALA A 108 5.32 -22.31 -5.91
C ALA A 108 5.91 -23.20 -7.02
N ALA A 109 5.08 -23.69 -7.94
CA ALA A 109 5.54 -24.45 -9.10
C ALA A 109 6.49 -23.60 -9.94
N ILE A 110 6.12 -22.36 -10.28
CA ILE A 110 6.97 -21.43 -11.03
C ILE A 110 8.30 -21.19 -10.28
N LEU A 111 8.26 -21.04 -8.95
CA LEU A 111 9.45 -20.84 -8.13
C LEU A 111 10.39 -22.06 -8.15
N ILE A 112 9.82 -23.26 -8.12
CA ILE A 112 10.58 -24.51 -8.24
C ILE A 112 11.20 -24.60 -9.64
N LEU A 113 10.44 -24.36 -10.71
CA LEU A 113 10.98 -24.31 -12.08
C LEU A 113 12.10 -23.27 -12.22
N ALA A 114 11.96 -22.10 -11.60
CA ALA A 114 12.99 -21.08 -11.58
C ALA A 114 14.27 -21.58 -10.87
N SER A 115 14.14 -22.26 -9.73
CA SER A 115 15.29 -22.84 -9.02
C SER A 115 16.00 -23.93 -9.83
N ILE A 116 15.24 -24.79 -10.53
CA ILE A 116 15.79 -25.80 -11.43
C ILE A 116 16.59 -25.13 -12.55
N ASN A 117 16.04 -24.08 -13.16
CA ASN A 117 16.75 -23.31 -14.17
C ASN A 117 18.04 -22.66 -13.62
N GLN A 118 18.01 -22.13 -12.39
CA GLN A 118 19.24 -21.62 -11.75
C GLN A 118 20.27 -22.74 -11.55
N PHE A 119 19.88 -23.92 -11.06
CA PHE A 119 20.79 -25.08 -10.95
C PHE A 119 21.39 -25.47 -12.31
N MET A 120 20.58 -25.54 -13.37
CA MET A 120 21.04 -25.86 -14.71
C MET A 120 22.05 -24.84 -15.24
N ASN A 121 21.81 -23.55 -14.98
CA ASN A 121 22.71 -22.49 -15.39
C ASN A 121 24.06 -22.57 -14.66
N LEU A 122 24.06 -22.84 -13.35
CA LEU A 122 25.30 -23.04 -12.59
C LEU A 122 26.05 -24.31 -13.02
N ALA A 123 25.33 -25.40 -13.28
CA ALA A 123 25.91 -26.64 -13.77
C ALA A 123 26.59 -26.44 -15.13
N ARG A 124 25.96 -25.69 -16.04
CA ARG A 124 26.58 -25.30 -17.32
C ARG A 124 27.76 -24.36 -17.13
N ALA A 125 27.66 -23.42 -16.19
CA ALA A 125 28.74 -22.48 -15.89
C ALA A 125 30.03 -23.19 -15.43
N LYS A 126 29.89 -24.37 -14.81
CA LYS A 126 31.02 -25.23 -14.40
C LYS A 126 31.93 -25.64 -15.56
N MET A 127 31.42 -25.64 -16.80
CA MET A 127 32.22 -25.91 -18.00
C MET A 127 33.19 -24.76 -18.33
N TYR A 128 32.87 -23.53 -17.93
CA TYR A 128 33.66 -22.34 -18.24
C TYR A 128 34.61 -21.95 -17.09
N ALA A 129 34.22 -22.16 -15.84
CA ALA A 129 35.03 -21.83 -14.67
C ALA A 129 34.60 -22.62 -13.42
N HIS A 130 35.44 -22.60 -12.38
CA HIS A 130 35.05 -23.10 -11.06
C HIS A 130 33.95 -22.22 -10.45
N VAL A 131 32.78 -22.80 -10.16
CA VAL A 131 31.66 -22.11 -9.51
C VAL A 131 31.77 -22.28 -7.99
N PRO A 132 31.93 -21.19 -7.21
CA PRO A 132 32.03 -21.27 -5.76
C PRO A 132 30.77 -21.85 -5.12
N ILE A 133 30.93 -22.56 -4.00
CA ILE A 133 29.83 -23.23 -3.29
C ILE A 133 28.71 -22.26 -2.88
N LEU A 134 29.05 -21.01 -2.57
CA LEU A 134 28.10 -19.97 -2.18
C LEU A 134 27.02 -19.73 -3.25
N TYR A 135 27.35 -19.86 -4.53
CA TYR A 135 26.38 -19.70 -5.61
C TYR A 135 25.34 -20.81 -5.64
N TRP A 136 25.70 -22.02 -5.21
CA TRP A 136 24.77 -23.14 -5.09
C TRP A 136 23.78 -22.96 -3.93
N CYS A 137 24.06 -22.07 -2.98
CA CYS A 137 23.10 -21.75 -1.92
C CYS A 137 21.87 -21.01 -2.45
N PHE A 138 21.99 -20.17 -3.50
CA PHE A 138 20.82 -19.43 -4.01
C PHE A 138 19.73 -20.36 -4.57
N PRO A 139 20.01 -21.30 -5.50
CA PRO A 139 19.00 -22.23 -5.97
C PRO A 139 18.45 -23.13 -4.86
N ILE A 140 19.27 -23.52 -3.87
CA ILE A 140 18.82 -24.32 -2.71
C ILE A 140 17.81 -23.54 -1.87
N ILE A 141 18.09 -22.27 -1.56
CA ILE A 141 17.18 -21.41 -0.79
C ILE A 141 15.88 -21.21 -1.59
N THR A 142 15.96 -20.89 -2.88
CA THR A 142 14.78 -20.70 -3.73
C THR A 142 13.93 -21.96 -3.82
N LEU A 143 14.56 -23.13 -4.00
CA LEU A 143 13.87 -24.43 -3.99
C LEU A 143 13.21 -24.71 -2.63
N GLY A 144 13.94 -24.47 -1.53
CA GLY A 144 13.43 -24.62 -0.17
C GLY A 144 12.20 -23.75 0.09
N ILE A 145 12.24 -22.48 -0.34
CA ILE A 145 11.07 -21.58 -0.24
C ILE A 145 9.90 -22.15 -1.05
N GLY A 146 10.12 -22.62 -2.28
CA GLY A 146 9.06 -23.24 -3.09
C GLY A 146 8.39 -24.43 -2.39
N ILE A 147 9.18 -25.31 -1.78
CA ILE A 147 8.68 -26.45 -1.01
C ILE A 147 7.90 -25.99 0.24
N LEU A 148 8.40 -25.00 0.98
CA LEU A 148 7.71 -24.44 2.15
C LEU A 148 6.37 -23.80 1.78
N VAL A 149 6.30 -23.12 0.64
CA VAL A 149 5.06 -22.52 0.12
C VAL A 149 4.02 -23.61 -0.19
N ILE A 150 4.43 -24.76 -0.73
CA ILE A 150 3.54 -25.91 -0.95
C ILE A 150 3.07 -26.50 0.38
N ALA A 151 3.95 -26.61 1.38
CA ALA A 151 3.61 -27.18 2.68
C ALA A 151 2.58 -26.33 3.44
N LYS A 152 2.65 -24.99 3.32
CA LYS A 152 1.75 -24.06 4.01
C LYS A 152 1.31 -22.90 3.10
N PRO A 153 0.43 -23.14 2.12
CA PRO A 153 0.08 -22.16 1.09
C PRO A 153 -0.63 -20.93 1.66
N ILE A 154 -1.54 -21.11 2.63
CA ILE A 154 -2.27 -19.99 3.25
C ILE A 154 -1.33 -19.09 4.08
N GLU A 155 -0.42 -19.72 4.83
CA GLU A 155 0.56 -18.96 5.63
C GLU A 155 1.53 -18.19 4.72
N ALA A 156 1.97 -18.82 3.62
CA ALA A 156 2.81 -18.19 2.61
C ALA A 156 2.11 -17.02 1.91
N ALA A 157 0.84 -17.19 1.54
CA ALA A 157 0.05 -16.14 0.89
C ALA A 157 -0.02 -14.88 1.76
N THR A 158 -0.25 -15.04 3.06
CA THR A 158 -0.43 -13.93 4.01
C THR A 158 0.86 -13.34 4.54
N PHE A 159 2.01 -13.94 4.23
CA PHE A 159 3.30 -13.49 4.70
C PHE A 159 3.64 -12.04 4.30
N PRO A 160 3.39 -11.58 3.06
CA PRO A 160 3.59 -10.18 2.69
C PRO A 160 2.76 -9.20 3.51
N LEU A 161 1.49 -9.53 3.82
CA LEU A 161 0.65 -8.69 4.68
C LEU A 161 1.22 -8.57 6.10
N LYS A 162 1.80 -9.65 6.62
CA LYS A 162 2.48 -9.65 7.92
C LYS A 162 3.70 -8.72 7.92
N ILE A 163 4.50 -8.74 6.84
CA ILE A 163 5.65 -7.82 6.68
C ILE A 163 5.16 -6.37 6.64
N ILE A 164 4.16 -6.07 5.81
CA ILE A 164 3.58 -4.73 5.70
C ILE A 164 3.05 -4.26 7.07
N GLY A 165 2.39 -5.13 7.82
CA GLY A 165 1.89 -4.81 9.16
C GLY A 165 3.00 -4.41 10.13
N TRP A 166 4.12 -5.14 10.14
CA TRP A 166 5.30 -4.76 10.94
C TRP A 166 5.91 -3.43 10.50
N CYS A 167 6.03 -3.21 9.20
CA CYS A 167 6.53 -1.94 8.66
C CYS A 167 5.64 -0.75 9.06
N LEU A 168 4.32 -0.92 9.06
CA LEU A 168 3.37 0.12 9.47
C LEU A 168 3.47 0.46 10.96
N ILE A 169 3.63 -0.56 11.82
CA ILE A 169 3.87 -0.34 13.26
C ILE A 169 5.18 0.41 13.45
N PHE A 170 6.27 -0.05 12.82
CA PHE A 170 7.57 0.61 12.89
C PHE A 170 7.49 2.06 12.44
N TYR A 171 6.88 2.31 11.28
CA TYR A 171 6.66 3.65 10.75
C TYR A 171 5.89 4.54 11.74
N GLY A 172 4.77 4.05 12.27
CA GLY A 172 3.96 4.84 13.20
C GLY A 172 4.67 5.15 14.52
N VAL A 173 5.49 4.22 15.04
CA VAL A 173 6.32 4.46 16.23
C VAL A 173 7.38 5.53 15.94
N VAL A 174 8.10 5.42 14.82
CA VAL A 174 9.14 6.39 14.43
C VAL A 174 8.53 7.77 14.23
N GLU A 175 7.39 7.86 13.55
CA GLU A 175 6.68 9.13 13.33
C GLU A 175 6.29 9.78 14.67
N LEU A 176 5.77 8.99 15.63
CA LEU A 176 5.39 9.51 16.95
C LEU A 176 6.60 10.04 17.73
N LEU A 177 7.72 9.30 17.72
CA LEU A 177 8.97 9.73 18.35
C LEU A 177 9.51 11.01 17.72
N ASN A 178 9.45 11.11 16.39
CA ASN A 178 9.88 12.31 15.66
C ASN A 178 9.03 13.52 16.04
N VAL A 179 7.71 13.38 16.12
CA VAL A 179 6.83 14.48 16.55
C VAL A 179 7.18 14.99 17.94
N ILE A 180 7.40 14.07 18.90
CA ILE A 180 7.78 14.43 20.27
C ILE A 180 9.11 15.19 20.26
N LYS A 181 10.11 14.68 19.55
CA LYS A 181 11.44 15.30 19.48
C LYS A 181 11.40 16.67 18.81
N ILE A 182 10.65 16.82 17.72
CA ILE A 182 10.47 18.12 17.04
C ILE A 182 9.77 19.12 17.96
N TYR A 183 8.78 18.69 18.74
CA TYR A 183 8.11 19.56 19.71
C TYR A 183 9.09 20.07 20.79
N GLN A 184 9.92 19.18 21.35
CA GLN A 184 10.96 19.55 22.31
C GLN A 184 11.99 20.51 21.71
N MET A 185 12.45 20.23 20.48
CA MET A 185 13.40 21.10 19.78
C MET A 185 12.80 22.47 19.50
N LYS A 186 11.53 22.54 19.10
CA LYS A 186 10.84 23.80 18.88
C LYS A 186 10.73 24.62 20.16
N GLN A 187 10.34 23.99 21.26
CA GLN A 187 10.27 24.66 22.56
C GLN A 187 11.64 25.17 23.04
N ALA A 188 12.71 24.42 22.80
CA ALA A 188 14.06 24.86 23.11
C ALA A 188 14.51 26.03 22.23
N TYR A 189 14.16 26.01 20.94
CA TYR A 189 14.45 27.10 20.00
C TYR A 189 13.70 28.39 20.39
N ASP A 190 12.39 28.30 20.67
CA ASP A 190 11.56 29.45 21.05
C ASP A 190 12.13 30.15 22.32
N LYS A 191 12.61 29.38 23.32
CA LYS A 191 13.27 29.92 24.52
C LYS A 191 14.60 30.65 24.23
N ILE A 192 15.39 30.14 23.29
CA ILE A 192 16.66 30.77 22.91
C ILE A 192 16.40 32.06 22.14
N GLU A 193 15.36 32.08 21.30
CA GLU A 193 14.96 33.25 20.53
C GLU A 193 14.39 34.36 21.43
N GLU A 194 13.56 34.03 22.41
CA GLU A 194 13.09 34.98 23.43
C GLU A 194 14.25 35.59 24.23
N ASN A 195 15.24 34.78 24.65
CA ASN A 195 16.42 35.26 25.37
C ASN A 195 17.36 36.15 24.53
N LYS A 196 17.29 36.10 23.20
CA LYS A 196 18.03 37.03 22.32
C LYS A 196 17.39 38.41 22.25
N ILE A 197 16.09 38.52 22.52
CA ILE A 197 15.36 39.80 22.55
C ILE A 197 15.58 40.43 23.93
N VAL A 198 16.72 41.09 24.13
CA VAL A 198 16.92 41.94 25.32
C VAL A 198 15.91 43.09 25.23
N THR A 199 14.85 43.00 26.02
CA THR A 199 13.95 44.14 26.27
C THR A 199 14.75 45.14 27.09
N GLY A 200 15.37 46.10 26.40
CA GLY A 200 15.98 47.26 27.05
C GLY A 200 14.95 47.93 27.95
N ARG A 201 15.18 47.93 29.26
CA ARG A 201 14.37 48.68 30.21
C ARG A 201 14.50 50.15 29.81
N LYS A 202 13.41 50.82 29.42
CA LYS A 202 13.41 52.28 29.36
C LYS A 202 13.69 52.76 30.79
N ILE A 203 14.80 53.46 30.95
CA ILE A 203 15.07 54.21 32.17
C ILE A 203 14.12 55.40 32.06
N ASP A 204 13.10 55.44 32.91
CA ASP A 204 12.24 56.62 33.02
C ASP A 204 13.14 57.77 33.49
N ALA A 205 13.31 58.77 32.63
CA ALA A 205 14.16 59.93 32.85
C ALA A 205 13.46 60.92 33.80
N GLU A 206 13.13 60.46 35.00
CA GLU A 206 12.46 61.27 36.01
C GLU A 206 12.93 60.88 37.42
N GLU A 207 14.24 60.65 37.58
CA GLU A 207 14.88 60.81 38.87
C GLU A 207 15.29 62.28 38.97
N LYS A 208 14.52 63.05 39.75
CA LYS A 208 14.74 64.46 40.05
C LYS A 208 16.21 64.72 40.35
N ILE A 209 16.85 65.50 39.49
CA ILE A 209 18.07 66.20 39.85
C ILE A 209 17.64 67.22 40.91
N GLU A 210 17.92 66.94 42.18
CA GLU A 210 17.82 67.96 43.23
C GLU A 210 18.74 69.11 42.84
N GLU A 211 18.13 70.28 42.59
CA GLU A 211 18.84 71.53 42.38
C GLU A 211 19.67 71.82 43.63
N ALA A 212 20.99 71.85 43.48
CA ALA A 212 21.88 72.33 44.52
C ALA A 212 21.67 73.83 44.70
N GLU A 213 21.07 74.21 45.82
CA GLU A 213 20.98 75.60 46.30
C GLU A 213 22.39 76.14 46.56
N ILE A 214 22.78 77.16 45.79
CA ILE A 214 24.03 77.88 45.98
C ILE A 214 23.79 78.89 47.11
N VAL A 215 24.36 78.62 48.28
CA VAL A 215 24.43 79.61 49.36
C VAL A 215 25.53 80.61 49.00
N GLU A 216 25.13 81.84 48.67
CA GLU A 216 26.02 83.00 48.66
C GLU A 216 26.30 83.38 50.12
N ASP A 217 27.52 83.12 50.59
CA ASP A 217 28.02 83.74 51.82
C ASP A 217 28.45 85.18 51.52
N ASN A 218 27.67 86.14 52.03
CA ASN A 218 28.11 87.50 52.30
C ASN A 218 28.79 87.53 53.68
N ASP A 219 30.11 87.75 53.71
CA ASP A 219 30.84 88.73 54.55
C ASP A 219 32.37 88.49 54.51
#